data_AF-A0A939BB29-F1
#
_entry.id   AF-A0A939BB29-F1
#
_cell.length_a   1.000
_cell.length_b   1.000
_cell.length_c   1.000
_cell.angle_alpha   90.00
_cell.angle_beta   90.00
_cell.angle_gamma   90.00
#
_symmetry.space_group_name_H-M   'P 1'
#
loop_
_entity.id
_entity.type
_entity.pdbx_description
1 polymer ?
#
loop_
_entity_poly.entity_id
_entity_poly.type
_entity_poly.pdbx_seq_one_letter_code
_entity_poly.pdbx_strand_id
1 'polypeptide(L)'
;PWSRVPERKVTIEDVKYVLSAHYQGTPYDCYGRGGTDATRGAYRPIGINRNGQLAVLQIRPYVAHENACVQWMAFGSNVFNALVPLYANVERMPEYLENTTERVTSESFYWANRIIAALADARFHDNSAHIERYQEKIGGMAHRLLRETDAAVEKLPRDEVSAALAEANDRMAAD
;
A
#
# COMPACT_ATOMS: atom_id res chain seq x y z
N PRO A 1 21.02 -14.37 -9.24
CA PRO A 1 20.33 -15.24 -10.22
C PRO A 1 18.99 -14.62 -10.60
N TRP A 2 18.33 -15.18 -11.61
CA TRP A 2 17.00 -14.75 -12.01
C TRP A 2 15.89 -15.26 -11.08
N SER A 3 15.98 -16.51 -10.60
CA SER A 3 15.01 -17.12 -9.68
C SER A 3 15.65 -17.49 -8.34
N ARG A 4 14.85 -17.44 -7.28
CA ARG A 4 15.21 -17.79 -5.90
C ARG A 4 14.02 -18.45 -5.22
N VAL A 5 14.32 -19.39 -4.32
CA VAL A 5 13.34 -19.96 -3.39
C VAL A 5 13.47 -19.21 -2.07
N PRO A 6 12.40 -18.58 -1.56
CA PRO A 6 12.45 -17.90 -0.28
C PRO A 6 12.51 -18.92 0.87
N GLU A 7 13.11 -18.53 1.98
CA GLU A 7 13.24 -19.39 3.18
C GLU A 7 11.90 -19.65 3.88
N ARG A 8 10.89 -18.79 3.62
CA ARG A 8 9.52 -18.92 4.12
C ARG A 8 8.50 -18.43 3.07
N LYS A 9 7.22 -18.69 3.32
CA LYS A 9 6.13 -18.12 2.52
C LYS A 9 6.20 -16.58 2.56
N VAL A 10 5.95 -15.96 1.41
CA VAL A 10 5.97 -14.50 1.22
C VAL A 10 4.56 -13.97 1.43
N THR A 11 4.42 -12.94 2.28
CA THR A 11 3.16 -12.23 2.51
C THR A 11 3.08 -10.95 1.68
N ILE A 12 1.91 -10.31 1.68
CA ILE A 12 1.73 -9.00 1.04
C ILE A 12 2.59 -7.93 1.72
N GLU A 13 2.77 -8.02 3.03
CA GLU A 13 3.61 -7.11 3.83
C GLU A 13 5.08 -7.28 3.47
N ASP A 14 5.55 -8.50 3.21
CA ASP A 14 6.92 -8.73 2.75
C ASP A 14 7.18 -8.05 1.40
N VAL A 15 6.21 -8.15 0.47
CA VAL A 15 6.28 -7.50 -0.84
C VAL A 15 6.30 -5.98 -0.67
N LYS A 16 5.40 -5.43 0.18
CA LYS A 16 5.38 -3.99 0.48
C LYS A 16 6.69 -3.53 1.09
N TYR A 17 7.22 -4.26 2.07
CA TYR A 17 8.47 -3.93 2.75
C TYR A 17 9.63 -3.79 1.76
N VAL A 18 9.81 -4.78 0.87
CA VAL A 18 10.87 -4.73 -0.15
C VAL A 18 10.64 -3.58 -1.14
N LEU A 19 9.41 -3.35 -1.57
CA LEU A 19 9.07 -2.24 -2.48
C LEU A 19 9.14 -0.85 -1.83
N SER A 20 9.26 -0.80 -0.51
CA SER A 20 9.52 0.38 0.32
C SER A 20 11.00 0.52 0.74
N ALA A 21 11.85 -0.44 0.41
CA ALA A 21 13.19 -0.52 0.97
C ALA A 21 14.06 0.66 0.54
N HIS A 22 14.81 1.19 1.50
CA HIS A 22 15.80 2.25 1.30
C HIS A 22 17.13 1.88 1.96
N TYR A 23 17.46 0.59 1.98
CA TYR A 23 18.67 0.01 2.57
C TYR A 23 18.78 0.15 4.09
N GLN A 24 17.63 0.14 4.79
CA GLN A 24 17.53 0.19 6.24
C GLN A 24 18.53 -0.74 6.94
N GLY A 25 19.21 -0.24 7.96
CA GLY A 25 20.18 -1.03 8.74
C GLY A 25 21.53 -1.25 8.06
N THR A 26 21.80 -0.60 6.92
CA THR A 26 23.10 -0.67 6.23
C THR A 26 23.76 0.72 6.12
N PRO A 27 25.06 0.81 5.79
CA PRO A 27 25.71 2.09 5.49
C PRO A 27 25.17 2.83 4.26
N TYR A 28 24.31 2.18 3.47
CA TYR A 28 23.72 2.74 2.25
C TYR A 28 22.32 3.31 2.47
N ASP A 29 21.82 3.27 3.71
CA ASP A 29 20.54 3.85 4.07
C ASP A 29 20.56 5.38 3.89
N CYS A 30 19.73 5.91 2.98
CA CYS A 30 19.64 7.35 2.74
C CYS A 30 19.11 8.13 3.96
N TYR A 31 18.37 7.47 4.85
CA TYR A 31 17.92 8.04 6.12
C TYR A 31 18.77 7.58 7.31
N GLY A 32 19.76 6.71 7.10
CA GLY A 32 20.57 6.15 8.18
C GLY A 32 21.65 7.10 8.69
N ARG A 33 22.18 6.81 9.87
CA ARG A 33 23.34 7.53 10.46
C ARG A 33 24.64 6.73 10.43
N GLY A 34 24.60 5.46 10.02
CA GLY A 34 25.74 4.55 10.04
C GLY A 34 26.68 4.65 8.83
N GLY A 35 26.29 5.38 7.78
CA GLY A 35 27.10 5.59 6.57
C GLY A 35 27.69 7.00 6.47
N THR A 36 28.61 7.20 5.53
CA THR A 36 29.10 8.53 5.13
C THR A 36 28.18 9.17 4.11
N ASP A 37 28.34 10.46 3.83
CA ASP A 37 27.55 11.15 2.79
C ASP A 37 27.66 10.44 1.43
N ALA A 38 28.86 9.94 1.10
CA ALA A 38 29.10 9.17 -0.11
C ALA A 38 28.36 7.83 -0.12
N THR A 39 28.35 7.07 0.99
CA THR A 39 27.67 5.76 1.01
C THR A 39 26.15 5.90 1.04
N ARG A 40 25.61 6.88 1.76
CA ARG A 40 24.16 7.13 1.83
C ARG A 40 23.56 7.57 0.49
N GLY A 41 24.37 8.17 -0.39
CA GLY A 41 23.97 8.54 -1.76
C GLY A 41 24.40 7.55 -2.85
N ALA A 42 25.05 6.44 -2.50
CA ALA A 42 25.70 5.56 -3.49
C ALA A 42 24.71 4.76 -4.34
N TYR A 43 23.57 4.37 -3.77
CA TYR A 43 22.61 3.52 -4.44
C TYR A 43 21.23 4.15 -4.51
N ARG A 44 20.54 3.88 -5.62
CA ARG A 44 19.13 4.23 -5.76
C ARG A 44 18.30 3.35 -4.81
N PRO A 45 17.51 3.92 -3.88
CA PRO A 45 16.59 3.15 -3.06
C PRO A 45 15.42 2.60 -3.88
N ILE A 46 14.74 1.56 -3.39
CA ILE A 46 13.55 0.98 -4.04
C ILE A 46 12.34 1.88 -3.74
N GLY A 47 12.08 2.13 -2.46
CA GLY A 47 11.13 3.13 -1.99
C GLY A 47 11.72 4.52 -2.16
N ILE A 48 11.09 5.35 -2.98
CA ILE A 48 11.65 6.63 -3.41
C ILE A 48 10.55 7.67 -3.63
N ASN A 49 10.87 8.95 -3.44
CA ASN A 49 9.94 10.09 -3.58
C ASN A 49 9.21 10.16 -4.94
N ARG A 50 9.77 9.54 -5.99
CA ARG A 50 9.21 9.47 -7.34
C ARG A 50 8.37 8.21 -7.64
N ASN A 51 8.09 7.37 -6.64
CA ASN A 51 6.99 6.42 -6.78
C ASN A 51 5.69 7.22 -6.93
N GLY A 52 4.98 7.02 -8.05
CA GLY A 52 3.65 7.57 -8.26
C GLY A 52 2.58 6.66 -7.66
N GLN A 53 2.69 5.37 -7.95
CA GLN A 53 1.76 4.32 -7.52
C GLN A 53 2.53 3.01 -7.33
N LEU A 54 2.01 2.18 -6.43
CA LEU A 54 2.33 0.77 -6.28
C LEU A 54 1.03 -0.05 -6.37
N ALA A 55 1.09 -1.18 -7.06
CA ALA A 55 0.01 -2.16 -7.10
C ALA A 55 0.58 -3.57 -6.92
N VAL A 56 0.03 -4.34 -5.98
CA VAL A 56 0.26 -5.78 -5.86
C VAL A 56 -1.04 -6.50 -6.20
N LEU A 57 -1.00 -7.31 -7.26
CA LEU A 57 -2.17 -8.05 -7.75
C LEU A 57 -2.17 -9.44 -7.12
N GLN A 58 -3.21 -9.75 -6.36
CA GLN A 58 -3.35 -11.02 -5.65
C GLN A 58 -4.60 -11.75 -6.12
N ILE A 59 -4.42 -12.98 -6.61
CA ILE A 59 -5.51 -13.92 -6.87
C ILE A 59 -5.52 -14.92 -5.72
N ARG A 60 -6.56 -14.89 -4.89
CA ARG A 60 -6.66 -15.67 -3.65
C ARG A 60 -7.37 -17.00 -3.94
N PRO A 61 -6.68 -18.15 -3.86
CA PRO A 61 -7.24 -19.45 -4.26
C PRO A 61 -8.17 -20.10 -3.21
N TYR A 62 -8.43 -19.41 -2.10
CA TYR A 62 -9.11 -19.94 -0.91
C TYR A 62 -10.46 -19.25 -0.65
N VAL A 63 -10.97 -18.51 -1.62
CA VAL A 63 -12.30 -17.87 -1.62
C VAL A 63 -13.01 -18.12 -2.95
N ALA A 64 -14.27 -17.72 -3.08
CA ALA A 64 -15.01 -17.83 -4.32
C ALA A 64 -14.37 -16.98 -5.44
N HIS A 65 -14.66 -17.34 -6.69
CA HIS A 65 -14.08 -16.65 -7.85
C HIS A 65 -14.45 -15.16 -7.87
N GLU A 66 -15.65 -14.83 -7.44
CA GLU A 66 -16.25 -13.50 -7.44
C GLU A 66 -15.49 -12.50 -6.55
N ASN A 67 -14.83 -12.96 -5.49
CA ASN A 67 -14.04 -12.13 -4.58
C ASN A 67 -12.55 -12.54 -4.51
N ALA A 68 -12.07 -13.40 -5.41
CA ALA A 68 -10.70 -13.90 -5.39
C ALA A 68 -9.65 -12.82 -5.66
N CYS A 69 -9.96 -11.84 -6.51
CA CYS A 69 -9.01 -10.84 -6.97
C CYS A 69 -9.00 -9.60 -6.07
N VAL A 70 -7.85 -9.36 -5.42
CA VAL A 70 -7.57 -8.16 -4.64
C VAL A 70 -6.38 -7.43 -5.26
N GLN A 71 -6.57 -6.15 -5.54
CA GLN A 71 -5.53 -5.21 -5.93
C GLN A 71 -5.14 -4.37 -4.72
N TRP A 72 -3.94 -4.62 -4.19
CA TRP A 72 -3.40 -3.83 -3.09
C TRP A 72 -2.70 -2.60 -3.64
N MET A 73 -3.24 -1.42 -3.35
CA MET A 73 -2.76 -0.14 -3.90
C MET A 73 -2.11 0.74 -2.85
N ALA A 74 -1.12 1.52 -3.27
CA ALA A 74 -0.62 2.66 -2.53
C ALA A 74 -0.17 3.76 -3.50
N PHE A 75 -0.23 5.02 -3.06
CA PHE A 75 0.16 6.17 -3.88
C PHE A 75 1.29 6.96 -3.22
N GLY A 76 2.10 7.62 -4.05
CA GLY A 76 3.27 8.37 -3.60
C GLY A 76 4.41 7.48 -3.13
N SER A 77 5.31 8.06 -2.32
CA SER A 77 6.50 7.39 -1.84
C SER A 77 6.18 6.22 -0.92
N ASN A 78 6.68 5.03 -1.28
CA ASN A 78 6.41 3.79 -0.56
C ASN A 78 6.93 3.79 0.87
N VAL A 79 7.87 4.68 1.20
CA VAL A 79 8.40 4.83 2.56
C VAL A 79 7.30 5.34 3.52
N PHE A 80 6.39 6.18 3.04
CA PHE A 80 5.43 6.93 3.86
C PHE A 80 3.98 6.45 3.72
N ASN A 81 3.67 5.66 2.69
CA ASN A 81 2.31 5.18 2.43
C ASN A 81 2.04 3.79 3.01
N ALA A 82 0.77 3.38 3.00
CA ALA A 82 0.30 2.06 3.37
C ALA A 82 -0.46 1.40 2.20
N LEU A 83 -0.52 0.07 2.20
CA LEU A 83 -1.30 -0.68 1.22
C LEU A 83 -2.78 -0.69 1.59
N VAL A 84 -3.62 -0.39 0.61
CA VAL A 84 -5.08 -0.46 0.70
C VAL A 84 -5.58 -1.60 -0.18
N PRO A 85 -6.32 -2.58 0.36
CA PRO A 85 -6.87 -3.68 -0.42
C PRO A 85 -8.14 -3.22 -1.14
N LEU A 86 -8.19 -3.41 -2.46
CA LEU A 86 -9.37 -3.14 -3.27
C LEU A 86 -9.77 -4.41 -4.00
N TYR A 87 -11.05 -4.80 -3.91
CA TYR A 87 -11.59 -5.86 -4.73
C TYR A 87 -11.62 -5.42 -6.19
N ALA A 88 -11.17 -6.30 -7.09
CA ALA A 88 -11.08 -6.00 -8.51
C ALA A 88 -12.39 -6.28 -9.29
N ASN A 89 -13.30 -7.08 -8.73
CA ASN A 89 -14.59 -7.39 -9.35
C ASN A 89 -15.63 -6.33 -8.99
N VAL A 90 -15.41 -5.10 -9.50
CA VAL A 90 -16.25 -3.91 -9.29
C VAL A 90 -16.29 -3.09 -10.58
N GLU A 91 -17.32 -2.28 -10.77
CA GLU A 91 -17.45 -1.43 -11.96
C GLU A 91 -16.77 -0.06 -11.82
N ARG A 92 -16.49 0.36 -10.59
CA ARG A 92 -15.97 1.69 -10.24
C ARG A 92 -15.10 1.64 -9.00
N MET A 93 -14.11 2.53 -8.95
CA MET A 93 -13.25 2.70 -7.79
C MET A 93 -13.82 3.80 -6.87
N PRO A 94 -13.40 3.83 -5.59
CA PRO A 94 -13.76 4.93 -4.71
C PRO A 94 -13.28 6.28 -5.25
N GLU A 95 -14.15 7.31 -5.20
CA GLU A 95 -13.88 8.65 -5.76
C GLU A 95 -12.53 9.21 -5.28
N TYR A 96 -12.22 9.04 -3.99
CA TYR A 96 -10.98 9.54 -3.38
C TYR A 96 -9.69 8.97 -3.99
N LEU A 97 -9.79 7.81 -4.65
CA LEU A 97 -8.68 7.11 -5.32
C LEU A 97 -8.62 7.40 -6.83
N GLU A 98 -9.73 7.79 -7.47
CA GLU A 98 -9.81 8.02 -8.93
C GLU A 98 -9.80 9.50 -9.33
N ASN A 99 -9.97 10.44 -8.39
CA ASN A 99 -10.09 11.88 -8.66
C ASN A 99 -8.77 12.66 -8.85
N THR A 100 -7.68 12.00 -9.26
CA THR A 100 -6.37 12.66 -9.38
C THR A 100 -6.36 13.64 -10.56
N THR A 101 -6.03 14.90 -10.29
CA THR A 101 -5.84 15.95 -11.31
C THR A 101 -4.47 16.62 -11.16
N GLU A 102 -4.11 17.60 -11.99
CA GLU A 102 -2.88 18.39 -11.82
C GLU A 102 -2.94 19.33 -10.61
N ARG A 103 -4.14 19.61 -10.07
CA ARG A 103 -4.31 20.47 -8.89
C ARG A 103 -3.90 19.71 -7.63
N VAL A 104 -2.88 20.22 -6.95
CA VAL A 104 -2.49 19.74 -5.61
C VAL A 104 -3.62 20.03 -4.61
N THR A 105 -4.16 18.99 -3.98
CA THR A 105 -5.26 19.08 -2.98
C THR A 105 -5.21 17.91 -2.00
N SER A 106 -5.74 18.07 -0.78
CA SER A 106 -5.94 16.95 0.15
C SER A 106 -7.19 16.12 -0.16
N GLU A 107 -8.05 16.61 -1.07
CA GLU A 107 -9.28 15.95 -1.52
C GLU A 107 -9.00 14.78 -2.49
N SER A 108 -7.74 14.55 -2.87
CA SER A 108 -7.32 13.39 -3.64
C SER A 108 -6.29 12.59 -2.86
N PHE A 109 -6.49 11.28 -2.75
CA PHE A 109 -5.60 10.42 -1.97
C PHE A 109 -4.17 10.41 -2.50
N TYR A 110 -4.00 10.53 -3.83
CA TYR A 110 -2.68 10.66 -4.46
C TYR A 110 -1.94 11.88 -3.91
N TRP A 111 -2.56 13.06 -3.95
CA TRP A 111 -1.94 14.30 -3.50
C TRP A 111 -1.79 14.37 -1.98
N ALA A 112 -2.79 13.92 -1.22
CA ALA A 112 -2.71 13.83 0.23
C ALA A 112 -1.48 13.03 0.68
N ASN A 113 -1.26 11.85 0.11
CA ASN A 113 -0.07 11.04 0.39
C ASN A 113 1.24 11.75 0.01
N ARG A 114 1.28 12.46 -1.13
CA ARG A 114 2.48 13.19 -1.55
C ARG A 114 2.80 14.37 -0.64
N ILE A 115 1.78 15.10 -0.18
CA ILE A 115 1.94 16.21 0.77
C ILE A 115 2.49 15.67 2.10
N ILE A 116 1.89 14.61 2.64
CA ILE A 116 2.33 13.98 3.89
C ILE A 116 3.77 13.48 3.75
N ALA A 117 4.09 12.78 2.66
CA ALA A 117 5.44 12.28 2.41
C ALA A 117 6.46 13.42 2.34
N ALA A 118 6.17 14.53 1.64
CA ALA A 118 7.08 15.66 1.53
C ALA A 118 7.36 16.33 2.90
N LEU A 119 6.33 16.44 3.75
CA LEU A 119 6.47 16.98 5.11
C LEU A 119 7.27 16.04 6.02
N ALA A 120 6.96 14.74 5.97
CA ALA A 120 7.59 13.73 6.82
C ALA A 120 9.06 13.48 6.42
N ASP A 121 9.38 13.48 5.12
CA ASP A 121 10.72 13.24 4.59
C ASP A 121 11.76 14.22 5.12
N ALA A 122 11.42 15.51 5.18
CA ALA A 122 12.28 16.56 5.71
C ALA A 122 12.70 16.34 7.17
N ARG A 123 11.90 15.59 7.93
CA ARG A 123 12.14 15.25 9.33
C ARG A 123 11.88 13.75 9.55
N PHE A 124 12.45 12.90 8.68
CA PHE A 124 12.16 11.46 8.67
C PHE A 124 12.25 10.81 10.05
N HIS A 125 13.34 11.06 10.79
CA HIS A 125 13.55 10.47 12.11
C HIS A 125 12.47 10.85 13.12
N ASP A 126 12.02 12.09 13.12
CA ASP A 126 10.99 12.58 14.04
C ASP A 126 9.62 11.98 13.72
N ASN A 127 9.40 11.57 12.46
CA ASN A 127 8.14 11.05 11.95
C ASN A 127 8.11 9.52 11.80
N SER A 128 9.26 8.84 11.83
CA SER A 128 9.39 7.40 11.58
C SER A 128 8.39 6.55 12.38
N ALA A 129 8.32 6.76 13.69
CA ALA A 129 7.36 6.05 14.55
C ALA A 129 5.89 6.35 14.22
N HIS A 130 5.55 7.54 13.69
CA HIS A 130 4.20 7.85 13.24
C HIS A 130 3.86 7.13 11.93
N ILE A 131 4.82 7.07 11.01
CA ILE A 131 4.69 6.35 9.73
C ILE A 131 4.50 4.86 9.98
N GLU A 132 5.32 4.25 10.84
CA GLU A 132 5.21 2.84 11.21
C GLU A 132 3.86 2.51 11.83
N ARG A 133 3.39 3.33 12.79
CA ARG A 133 2.06 3.17 13.40
C ARG A 133 0.93 3.29 12.38
N TYR A 134 1.05 4.22 11.42
CA TYR A 134 0.06 4.37 10.36
C TYR A 134 0.03 3.11 9.47
N GLN A 135 1.19 2.61 9.05
CA GLN A 135 1.30 1.40 8.23
C GLN A 135 0.75 0.17 8.95
N GLU A 136 1.05 0.00 10.24
CA GLU A 136 0.52 -1.10 11.06
C GLU A 136 -1.01 -1.00 11.21
N LYS A 137 -1.53 0.19 11.53
CA LYS A 137 -2.96 0.44 11.69
C LYS A 137 -3.72 0.11 10.39
N ILE A 138 -3.28 0.65 9.27
CA ILE A 138 -3.92 0.41 7.97
C ILE A 138 -3.79 -1.06 7.56
N GLY A 139 -2.65 -1.70 7.78
CA GLY A 139 -2.48 -3.13 7.54
C GLY A 139 -3.48 -3.97 8.35
N GLY A 140 -3.67 -3.68 9.63
CA GLY A 140 -4.67 -4.34 10.47
C GLY A 140 -6.10 -4.12 9.98
N MET A 141 -6.47 -2.88 9.64
CA MET A 141 -7.78 -2.53 9.10
C MET A 141 -8.04 -3.23 7.75
N ALA A 142 -7.05 -3.27 6.86
CA ALA A 142 -7.11 -3.93 5.57
C ALA A 142 -7.44 -5.42 5.69
N HIS A 143 -6.71 -6.16 6.54
CA HIS A 143 -6.98 -7.58 6.77
C HIS A 143 -8.34 -7.82 7.41
N ARG A 144 -8.77 -6.95 8.32
CA ARG A 144 -10.10 -7.02 8.93
C ARG A 144 -11.19 -6.84 7.89
N LEU A 145 -11.10 -5.79 7.07
CA LEU A 145 -12.06 -5.51 6.00
C LEU A 145 -12.19 -6.68 5.03
N LEU A 146 -11.07 -7.25 4.59
CA LEU A 146 -11.07 -8.40 3.68
C LEU A 146 -11.80 -9.59 4.31
N ARG A 147 -11.47 -9.95 5.55
CA ARG A 147 -12.11 -11.08 6.25
C ARG A 147 -13.61 -10.88 6.45
N GLU A 148 -14.01 -9.70 6.89
CA GLU A 148 -15.43 -9.39 7.12
C GLU A 148 -16.22 -9.36 5.81
N THR A 149 -15.65 -8.76 4.75
CA THR A 149 -16.28 -8.72 3.43
C THR A 149 -16.37 -10.12 2.81
N ASP A 150 -15.30 -10.92 2.87
CA ASP A 150 -15.29 -12.29 2.35
C ASP A 150 -16.39 -13.14 2.98
N ALA A 151 -16.56 -13.05 4.31
CA ALA A 151 -17.59 -13.78 5.04
C ALA A 151 -19.02 -13.27 4.76
N ALA A 152 -19.16 -11.99 4.41
CA ALA A 152 -20.44 -11.40 4.05
C ALA A 152 -20.89 -11.84 2.65
N VAL A 153 -20.00 -11.75 1.66
CA VAL A 153 -20.33 -12.06 0.25
C VAL A 153 -20.53 -13.54 -0.02
N GLU A 154 -19.99 -14.44 0.82
CA GLU A 154 -20.23 -15.89 0.74
C GLU A 154 -21.73 -16.23 0.84
N LYS A 155 -22.53 -15.37 1.47
CA LYS A 155 -23.97 -15.57 1.69
C LYS A 155 -24.84 -14.87 0.65
N LEU A 156 -24.24 -14.13 -0.28
CA LEU A 156 -24.97 -13.35 -1.27
C LEU A 156 -25.19 -14.13 -2.56
N PRO A 157 -26.29 -13.84 -3.29
CA PRO A 157 -26.42 -14.21 -4.69
C PRO A 157 -25.26 -13.66 -5.52
N ARG A 158 -24.84 -14.43 -6.53
CA ARG A 158 -23.65 -14.14 -7.36
C ARG A 158 -23.69 -12.75 -8.01
N ASP A 159 -24.88 -12.34 -8.45
CA ASP A 159 -25.16 -11.06 -9.11
C ASP A 159 -25.11 -9.86 -8.14
N GLU A 160 -25.21 -10.09 -6.83
CA GLU A 160 -25.10 -9.04 -5.81
C GLU A 160 -23.67 -8.84 -5.30
N VAL A 161 -22.75 -9.80 -5.54
CA VAL A 161 -21.39 -9.76 -4.98
C VAL A 161 -20.63 -8.52 -5.44
N SER A 162 -20.64 -8.18 -6.72
CA SER A 162 -19.89 -7.03 -7.27
C SER A 162 -20.26 -5.71 -6.56
N ALA A 163 -21.55 -5.48 -6.32
CA ALA A 163 -22.02 -4.30 -5.61
C ALA A 163 -21.52 -4.26 -4.15
N ALA A 164 -21.61 -5.38 -3.43
CA ALA A 164 -21.10 -5.49 -2.06
C ALA A 164 -19.57 -5.29 -1.96
N LEU A 165 -18.82 -5.74 -2.97
CA LEU A 165 -17.37 -5.51 -3.06
C LEU A 165 -17.05 -4.03 -3.33
N ALA A 166 -17.86 -3.33 -4.14
CA ALA A 166 -17.71 -1.89 -4.36
C ALA A 166 -17.96 -1.10 -3.06
N GLU A 167 -19.00 -1.44 -2.30
CA GLU A 167 -19.27 -0.84 -0.98
C GLU A 167 -18.14 -1.12 0.02
N ALA A 168 -17.50 -2.28 -0.04
CA ALA A 168 -16.32 -2.58 0.78
C ALA A 168 -15.11 -1.69 0.39
N ASN A 169 -14.89 -1.47 -0.90
CA ASN A 169 -13.86 -0.56 -1.37
C ASN A 169 -14.12 0.89 -0.91
N ASP A 170 -15.37 1.36 -0.99
CA ASP A 170 -15.74 2.72 -0.55
C ASP A 170 -15.54 2.90 0.95
N ARG A 171 -15.92 1.91 1.78
CA ARG A 171 -15.66 1.94 3.23
C ARG A 171 -14.18 2.04 3.54
N MET A 172 -13.34 1.28 2.83
CA MET A 172 -11.90 1.35 3.01
C MET A 172 -11.30 2.71 2.65
N ALA A 173 -11.88 3.41 1.67
CA ALA A 173 -11.42 4.73 1.26
C ALA A 173 -11.92 5.88 2.16
N ALA A 174 -12.96 5.65 2.96
CA ALA A 174 -13.56 6.65 3.84
C ALA A 174 -12.91 6.74 5.24
N ASP A 175 -12.25 5.67 5.70
CA ASP A 175 -11.60 5.56 7.02
C ASP A 175 -10.12 6.02 7.04
#